data_AF-A0A3B8WCB0-F1
#
_entry.id   AF-A0A3B8WCB0-F1
#
_cell.length_a   1.000
_cell.length_b   1.000
_cell.length_c   1.000
_cell.angle_alpha   90.00
_cell.angle_beta   90.00
_cell.angle_gamma   90.00
#
_symmetry.space_group_name_H-M   'P 1'
#
loop_
_entity.id
_entity.type
_entity.pdbx_description
1 polymer ?
#
loop_
_entity_poly.entity_id
_entity_poly.type
_entity_poly.pdbx_seq_one_letter_code
_entity_poly.pdbx_strand_id
1 'polypeptide(L)'
;VGALTMLARWLRGWSPAWSWLGMAVVLVAARLVMIRVDFFGPFRHLSIFDPQVFASAWYNPTLADFTLNLTVLAVVCWLFQQSALTWTWIERVTQRGAIRFAVVIGLLFLAVLGFLHPYLVVEALYHNSGLTLEITESIRMDLPRTLAWVSVLMGCAATVFWVRPLIRAAFQIVPDHINRIAWVAAALVLFILFSISFGRFDWVAASAAAVGIALIGYKRDEAGLSWRPFRGDMLLVLLLAFQVSVGVWIFAAERSLRDQIRYATTLADQDVLAEFLLNEAIGKISEDRFIQAQL
;
A
#
# COMPACT_ATOMS: atom_id res chain seq x y z
N VAL A 1 1.00 30.18 -7.30
CA VAL A 1 -0.18 31.08 -7.32
C VAL A 1 -1.50 30.30 -7.37
N GLY A 2 -1.71 29.36 -8.30
CA GLY A 2 -2.96 28.57 -8.41
C GLY A 2 -3.35 27.76 -7.17
N ALA A 3 -2.43 26.97 -6.59
CA ALA A 3 -2.69 26.19 -5.37
C ALA A 3 -3.13 27.08 -4.18
N LEU A 4 -2.44 28.21 -3.98
CA LEU A 4 -2.77 29.19 -2.94
C LEU A 4 -4.14 29.83 -3.16
N THR A 5 -4.52 30.11 -4.42
CA THR A 5 -5.87 30.62 -4.72
C THR A 5 -6.97 29.58 -4.51
N MET A 6 -6.70 28.29 -4.78
CA MET A 6 -7.65 27.21 -4.48
C MET A 6 -7.76 26.96 -2.98
N LEU A 7 -6.65 27.02 -2.24
CA LEU A 7 -6.64 26.93 -0.77
C LEU A 7 -7.39 28.12 -0.14
N ALA A 8 -7.22 29.33 -0.68
CA ALA A 8 -7.99 30.51 -0.29
C ALA A 8 -9.49 30.42 -0.66
N ARG A 9 -9.83 29.78 -1.79
CA ARG A 9 -11.24 29.52 -2.18
C ARG A 9 -11.90 28.45 -1.31
N TRP A 10 -11.15 27.43 -0.92
CA TRP A 10 -11.57 26.43 0.07
C TRP A 10 -11.85 27.10 1.43
N LEU A 11 -10.95 27.99 1.88
CA LEU A 11 -11.16 28.80 3.09
C LEU A 11 -12.32 29.82 2.96
N ARG A 12 -12.71 30.21 1.73
CA ARG A 12 -13.81 31.16 1.44
C ARG A 12 -15.17 30.51 1.21
N GLY A 13 -15.33 29.20 1.46
CA GLY A 13 -16.65 28.57 1.47
C GLY A 13 -17.22 28.16 0.11
N TRP A 14 -16.38 27.98 -0.93
CA TRP A 14 -16.80 27.23 -2.11
C TRP A 14 -17.12 25.78 -1.72
N SER A 15 -18.04 25.14 -2.45
CA SER A 15 -18.43 23.75 -2.20
C SER A 15 -17.19 22.85 -1.95
N PRO A 16 -17.07 22.22 -0.77
CA PRO A 16 -15.84 21.56 -0.32
C PRO A 16 -15.32 20.48 -1.29
N ALA A 17 -16.24 19.81 -1.99
CA ALA A 17 -15.91 18.76 -2.95
C ALA A 17 -15.12 19.28 -4.16
N TRP A 18 -15.52 20.41 -4.74
CA TRP A 18 -14.83 20.98 -5.91
C TRP A 18 -13.45 21.56 -5.54
N SER A 19 -13.34 22.09 -4.32
CA SER A 19 -12.07 22.56 -3.78
C SER A 19 -11.10 21.40 -3.54
N TRP A 20 -11.58 20.28 -2.99
CA TRP A 20 -10.81 19.05 -2.86
C TRP A 20 -10.33 18.55 -4.23
N LEU A 21 -11.25 18.42 -5.20
CA LEU A 21 -10.93 17.90 -6.52
C LEU A 21 -9.91 18.78 -7.24
N GLY A 22 -10.08 20.10 -7.17
CA GLY A 22 -9.12 21.05 -7.72
C GLY A 22 -7.72 20.91 -7.08
N MET A 23 -7.65 20.82 -5.75
CA MET A 23 -6.38 20.64 -5.05
C MET A 23 -5.72 19.29 -5.38
N ALA A 24 -6.51 18.21 -5.43
CA ALA A 24 -6.03 16.88 -5.79
C ALA A 24 -5.42 16.89 -7.21
N VAL A 25 -6.12 17.48 -8.18
CA VAL A 25 -5.61 17.64 -9.55
C VAL A 25 -4.32 18.46 -9.57
N VAL A 26 -4.26 19.58 -8.85
CA VAL A 26 -3.06 20.42 -8.80
C VAL A 26 -1.87 19.67 -8.19
N LEU A 27 -2.07 18.93 -7.09
CA LEU A 27 -1.00 18.17 -6.44
C LEU A 27 -0.51 17.01 -7.30
N VAL A 28 -1.42 16.25 -7.92
CA VAL A 28 -1.07 15.17 -8.85
C VAL A 28 -0.36 15.71 -10.08
N ALA A 29 -0.87 16.79 -10.68
CA ALA A 29 -0.24 17.42 -11.83
C ALA A 29 1.16 17.97 -11.50
N ALA A 30 1.30 18.67 -10.36
CA ALA A 30 2.59 19.14 -9.88
C ALA A 30 3.57 17.97 -9.73
N ARG A 31 3.09 16.83 -9.22
CA ARG A 31 3.92 15.65 -9.07
C ARG A 31 4.36 15.04 -10.40
N LEU A 32 3.45 14.90 -11.36
CA LEU A 32 3.78 14.43 -12.70
C LEU A 32 4.80 15.34 -13.39
N VAL A 33 4.68 16.66 -13.21
CA VAL A 33 5.66 17.64 -13.72
C VAL A 33 7.02 17.45 -13.06
N MET A 34 7.08 17.27 -11.73
CA MET A 34 8.35 17.03 -11.01
C MET A 34 9.08 15.79 -11.53
N ILE A 35 8.34 14.70 -11.81
CA ILE A 35 8.91 13.47 -12.38
C ILE A 35 9.41 13.73 -13.80
N ARG A 36 8.61 14.42 -14.64
CA ARG A 36 8.94 14.64 -16.05
C ARG A 36 10.17 15.55 -16.26
N VAL A 37 10.39 16.48 -15.33
CA VAL A 37 11.50 17.45 -15.34
C VAL A 37 12.74 16.90 -14.61
N ASP A 38 12.67 15.69 -14.01
CA ASP A 38 13.74 15.14 -13.18
C ASP A 38 14.15 16.14 -12.06
N PHE A 39 13.15 16.69 -11.37
CA PHE A 39 13.36 17.76 -10.37
C PHE A 39 14.40 17.37 -9.30
N PHE A 40 14.47 16.08 -8.95
CA PHE A 40 15.43 15.56 -7.97
C PHE A 40 16.75 15.03 -8.58
N GLY A 41 16.97 15.19 -9.89
CA GLY A 41 18.19 14.78 -10.59
C GLY A 41 19.50 15.21 -9.91
N PRO A 42 19.63 16.46 -9.42
CA PRO A 42 20.84 16.90 -8.69
C PRO A 42 21.12 16.14 -7.38
N PHE A 43 20.11 15.52 -6.77
CA PHE A 43 20.20 14.83 -5.48
C PHE A 43 20.46 13.33 -5.60
N ARG A 44 20.69 12.80 -6.81
CA ARG A 44 20.96 11.37 -7.06
C ARG A 44 22.19 10.80 -6.33
N HIS A 45 23.07 11.66 -5.82
CA HIS A 45 24.21 11.25 -4.99
C HIS A 45 23.81 10.76 -3.60
N LEU A 46 22.58 11.07 -3.13
CA LEU A 46 22.05 10.56 -1.87
C LEU A 46 21.46 9.16 -2.10
N SER A 47 21.72 8.23 -1.18
CA SER A 47 21.27 6.82 -1.27
C SER A 47 19.75 6.63 -1.41
N ILE A 48 18.96 7.63 -1.04
CA ILE A 48 17.49 7.62 -1.12
C ILE A 48 16.96 7.89 -2.54
N PHE A 49 17.80 8.47 -3.39
CA PHE A 49 17.54 8.75 -4.80
C PHE A 49 18.30 7.79 -5.72
N ASP A 50 18.97 6.78 -5.15
CA ASP A 50 19.65 5.75 -5.92
C ASP A 50 18.63 4.71 -6.44
N PRO A 51 18.47 4.56 -7.76
CA PRO A 51 17.58 3.56 -8.35
C PRO A 51 17.98 2.12 -8.00
N GLN A 52 19.23 1.86 -7.64
CA GLN A 52 19.67 0.52 -7.23
C GLN A 52 19.09 0.10 -5.88
N VAL A 53 18.80 1.07 -5.01
CA VAL A 53 18.21 0.81 -3.68
C VAL A 53 16.71 0.51 -3.81
N PHE A 54 16.02 1.20 -4.72
CA PHE A 54 14.60 1.03 -4.97
C PHE A 54 14.31 1.21 -6.46
N ALA A 55 14.16 0.10 -7.18
CA ALA A 55 13.86 0.08 -8.60
C ALA A 55 12.41 -0.37 -8.80
N SER A 56 11.48 0.57 -8.75
CA SER A 56 10.09 0.29 -9.12
C SER A 56 9.75 0.89 -10.49
N ALA A 57 8.50 0.74 -10.92
CA ALA A 57 7.99 1.25 -12.18
C ALA A 57 8.34 2.74 -12.43
N TRP A 58 8.28 3.18 -13.69
CA TRP A 58 8.70 4.51 -14.16
C TRP A 58 8.13 5.71 -13.37
N TYR A 59 7.01 5.53 -12.65
CA TYR A 59 6.37 6.56 -11.84
C TYR A 59 6.95 6.70 -10.41
N ASN A 60 7.80 5.77 -9.99
CA ASN A 60 8.45 5.69 -8.67
C ASN A 60 9.91 5.20 -8.84
N PRO A 61 10.78 5.98 -9.52
CA PRO A 61 12.13 5.55 -9.83
C PRO A 61 13.05 5.45 -8.61
N THR A 62 12.66 6.06 -7.48
CA THR A 62 13.45 6.09 -6.25
C THR A 62 12.57 5.92 -5.01
N LEU A 63 13.17 5.58 -3.88
CA LEU A 63 12.46 5.44 -2.60
C LEU A 63 11.90 6.80 -2.11
N ALA A 64 12.66 7.87 -2.30
CA ALA A 64 12.20 9.22 -1.99
C ALA A 64 10.96 9.60 -2.82
N ASP A 65 10.95 9.22 -4.11
CA ASP A 65 9.81 9.46 -4.98
C ASP A 65 8.56 8.67 -4.57
N PHE A 66 8.75 7.43 -4.14
CA PHE A 66 7.69 6.59 -3.57
C PHE A 66 7.11 7.22 -2.29
N THR A 67 7.98 7.63 -1.36
CA THR A 67 7.58 8.28 -0.09
C THR A 67 6.81 9.57 -0.34
N LEU A 68 7.26 10.39 -1.29
CA LEU A 68 6.61 11.65 -1.66
C LEU A 68 5.24 11.40 -2.28
N ASN A 69 5.10 10.40 -3.15
CA ASN A 69 3.81 10.01 -3.72
C ASN A 69 2.81 9.57 -2.66
N LEU A 70 3.25 8.78 -1.68
CA LEU A 70 2.41 8.40 -0.54
C LEU A 70 2.04 9.60 0.34
N THR A 71 2.95 10.55 0.50
CA THR A 71 2.69 11.79 1.25
C THR A 71 1.62 12.64 0.56
N VAL A 72 1.73 12.82 -0.76
CA VAL A 72 0.72 13.52 -1.57
C VAL A 72 -0.63 12.80 -1.48
N LEU A 73 -0.63 11.46 -1.58
CA LEU A 73 -1.85 10.67 -1.42
C LEU A 73 -2.48 10.87 -0.04
N ALA A 74 -1.68 10.82 1.03
CA ALA A 74 -2.16 11.06 2.39
C ALA A 74 -2.77 12.45 2.55
N VAL A 75 -2.16 13.49 1.98
CA VAL A 75 -2.71 14.85 1.97
C VAL A 75 -4.03 14.93 1.19
N VAL A 76 -4.11 14.30 0.02
CA VAL A 76 -5.34 14.24 -0.79
C VAL A 76 -6.46 13.51 -0.06
N CYS A 77 -6.16 12.39 0.60
CA CYS A 77 -7.12 11.65 1.43
C CYS A 77 -7.54 12.44 2.68
N TRP A 78 -6.61 13.18 3.30
CA TRP A 78 -6.94 14.06 4.41
C TRP A 78 -7.90 15.18 3.98
N LEU A 79 -7.63 15.85 2.86
CA LEU A 79 -8.52 16.86 2.28
C LEU A 79 -9.88 16.24 1.89
N PHE A 80 -9.87 15.01 1.35
CA PHE A 80 -11.09 14.27 1.04
C PHE A 80 -11.94 14.08 2.29
N GLN A 81 -11.35 13.61 3.40
CA GLN A 81 -12.05 13.45 4.67
C GLN A 81 -12.72 14.75 5.13
N GLN A 82 -12.01 15.88 5.06
CA GLN A 82 -12.57 17.18 5.45
C GLN A 82 -13.76 17.57 4.56
N SER A 83 -13.66 17.32 3.25
CA SER A 83 -14.75 17.61 2.32
C SER A 83 -15.97 16.70 2.52
N ALA A 84 -15.74 15.43 2.85
CA ALA A 84 -16.77 14.40 3.00
C ALA A 84 -17.66 14.61 4.23
N LEU A 85 -17.20 15.38 5.23
CA LEU A 85 -18.02 15.80 6.37
C LEU A 85 -19.25 16.64 5.97
N THR A 86 -19.28 17.17 4.75
CA THR A 86 -20.35 18.06 4.26
C THR A 86 -21.34 17.40 3.29
N TRP A 87 -21.27 16.08 3.10
CA TRP A 87 -22.03 15.33 2.09
C TRP A 87 -23.51 15.10 2.42
N THR A 88 -24.27 16.17 2.64
CA THR A 88 -25.74 16.10 2.88
C THR A 88 -26.55 15.80 1.62
N TRP A 89 -25.93 15.86 0.43
CA TRP A 89 -26.61 15.59 -0.85
C TRP A 89 -26.77 14.09 -1.11
N ILE A 90 -25.91 13.25 -0.55
CA ILE A 90 -25.92 11.81 -0.78
C ILE A 90 -27.24 11.20 -0.30
N GLU A 91 -27.72 11.60 0.87
CA GLU A 91 -29.00 11.16 1.42
C GLU A 91 -30.18 11.44 0.48
N ARG A 92 -30.17 12.60 -0.20
CA ARG A 92 -31.22 13.00 -1.15
C ARG A 92 -31.20 12.17 -2.44
N VAL A 93 -30.02 11.81 -2.94
CA VAL A 93 -29.87 11.04 -4.18
C VAL A 93 -30.20 9.55 -3.97
N THR A 94 -30.01 9.03 -2.75
CA THR A 94 -30.23 7.61 -2.40
C THR A 94 -31.68 7.23 -2.04
N GLN A 95 -32.68 8.04 -2.39
CA GLN A 95 -34.09 7.71 -2.10
C GLN A 95 -34.65 6.54 -2.94
N ARG A 96 -34.00 6.16 -4.06
CA ARG A 96 -34.39 5.02 -4.89
C ARG A 96 -33.65 3.75 -4.48
N GLY A 97 -34.36 2.64 -4.29
CA GLY A 97 -33.81 1.38 -3.75
C GLY A 97 -32.59 0.82 -4.50
N ALA A 98 -32.62 0.76 -5.83
CA ALA A 98 -31.49 0.23 -6.62
C ALA A 98 -30.26 1.16 -6.61
N ILE A 99 -30.47 2.47 -6.67
CA ILE A 99 -29.39 3.48 -6.60
C ILE A 99 -28.75 3.44 -5.22
N ARG A 100 -29.56 3.35 -4.17
CA ARG A 100 -29.09 3.17 -2.79
C ARG A 100 -28.19 1.94 -2.67
N PHE A 101 -28.60 0.81 -3.27
CA PHE A 101 -27.81 -0.42 -3.26
C PHE A 101 -26.44 -0.24 -3.92
N ALA A 102 -26.42 0.29 -5.15
CA ALA A 102 -25.18 0.52 -5.87
C ALA A 102 -24.24 1.50 -5.15
N VAL A 103 -24.78 2.58 -4.58
CA VAL A 103 -23.99 3.59 -3.86
C VAL A 103 -23.40 3.02 -2.57
N VAL A 104 -24.19 2.32 -1.75
CA VAL A 104 -23.70 1.75 -0.47
C VAL A 104 -22.63 0.70 -0.72
N ILE A 105 -22.87 -0.23 -1.65
CA ILE A 105 -21.86 -1.25 -1.99
C ILE A 105 -20.62 -0.61 -2.60
N GLY A 106 -20.77 0.37 -3.47
CA GLY A 106 -19.64 1.11 -4.04
C GLY A 106 -18.79 1.77 -2.96
N LEU A 107 -19.41 2.46 -2.00
CA LEU A 107 -18.70 3.11 -0.88
C LEU A 107 -17.98 2.09 0.01
N LEU A 108 -18.65 0.99 0.38
CA LEU A 108 -18.05 -0.06 1.20
C LEU A 108 -16.94 -0.80 0.46
N PHE A 109 -17.13 -1.12 -0.82
CA PHE A 109 -16.11 -1.73 -1.66
C PHE A 109 -14.86 -0.83 -1.78
N LEU A 110 -15.04 0.47 -2.02
CA LEU A 110 -13.94 1.44 -2.01
C LEU A 110 -13.26 1.55 -0.64
N ALA A 111 -13.99 1.37 0.46
CA ALA A 111 -13.41 1.32 1.80
C ALA A 111 -12.58 0.05 2.01
N VAL A 112 -13.06 -1.12 1.56
CA VAL A 112 -12.31 -2.38 1.61
C VAL A 112 -11.03 -2.27 0.78
N LEU A 113 -11.08 -1.69 -0.42
CA LEU A 113 -9.89 -1.38 -1.21
C LEU A 113 -8.92 -0.43 -0.50
N GLY A 114 -9.44 0.51 0.30
CA GLY A 114 -8.62 1.34 1.17
C GLY A 114 -7.79 0.51 2.16
N PHE A 115 -8.39 -0.50 2.79
CA PHE A 115 -7.66 -1.41 3.68
C PHE A 115 -6.63 -2.28 2.96
N LEU A 116 -6.76 -2.54 1.66
CA LEU A 116 -5.73 -3.21 0.88
C LEU A 116 -4.45 -2.36 0.73
N HIS A 117 -4.56 -1.03 0.76
CA HIS A 117 -3.47 -0.13 0.43
C HIS A 117 -2.18 -0.30 1.28
N PRO A 118 -2.22 -0.35 2.62
CA PRO A 118 -0.98 -0.52 3.41
C PRO A 118 -0.27 -1.83 3.13
N TYR A 119 -1.02 -2.90 2.83
CA TYR A 119 -0.47 -4.19 2.45
C TYR A 119 0.29 -4.09 1.11
N LEU A 120 -0.28 -3.38 0.12
CA LEU A 120 0.39 -3.12 -1.16
C LEU A 120 1.62 -2.24 -1.02
N VAL A 121 1.64 -1.31 -0.05
CA VAL A 121 2.84 -0.49 0.23
C VAL A 121 3.98 -1.37 0.73
N VAL A 122 3.70 -2.31 1.63
CA VAL A 122 4.71 -3.28 2.12
C VAL A 122 5.17 -4.20 0.99
N GLU A 123 4.23 -4.74 0.21
CA GLU A 123 4.52 -5.58 -0.96
C GLU A 123 5.46 -4.85 -1.94
N ALA A 124 5.15 -3.60 -2.27
CA ALA A 124 5.94 -2.79 -3.17
C ALA A 124 7.36 -2.54 -2.64
N LEU A 125 7.54 -2.38 -1.33
CA LEU A 125 8.86 -2.26 -0.72
C LEU A 125 9.65 -3.56 -0.82
N TYR A 126 9.05 -4.72 -0.55
CA TYR A 126 9.75 -6.01 -0.62
C TYR A 126 10.06 -6.46 -2.06
N HIS A 127 9.20 -6.14 -3.02
CA HIS A 127 9.37 -6.57 -4.41
C HIS A 127 10.26 -5.65 -5.24
N ASN A 128 10.31 -4.35 -4.93
CA ASN A 128 11.05 -3.38 -5.73
C ASN A 128 12.33 -2.88 -5.04
N SER A 129 12.70 -3.44 -3.88
CA SER A 129 13.85 -2.97 -3.13
C SER A 129 14.60 -4.09 -2.44
N GLY A 130 15.91 -3.90 -2.29
CA GLY A 130 16.74 -4.77 -1.45
C GLY A 130 16.49 -4.57 0.05
N LEU A 131 15.67 -3.59 0.45
CA LEU A 131 15.45 -3.23 1.85
C LEU A 131 14.60 -4.29 2.56
N THR A 132 14.95 -4.55 3.81
CA THR A 132 14.14 -5.38 4.71
C THR A 132 13.65 -4.54 5.87
N LEU A 133 12.36 -4.71 6.18
CA LEU A 133 11.69 -4.04 7.29
C LEU A 133 11.76 -4.87 8.58
N GLU A 134 12.33 -6.08 8.51
CA GLU A 134 12.54 -6.92 9.68
C GLU A 134 13.65 -6.38 10.59
N ILE A 135 13.33 -6.28 11.89
CA ILE A 135 14.27 -5.84 12.93
C ILE A 135 15.28 -6.96 13.26
N THR A 136 14.92 -8.22 13.00
CA THR A 136 15.72 -9.42 13.25
C THR A 136 16.97 -9.50 12.37
N GLU A 137 16.89 -9.04 11.12
CA GLU A 137 18.02 -9.10 10.20
C GLU A 137 19.06 -8.01 10.44
N SER A 138 18.64 -6.81 10.90
CA SER A 138 19.58 -5.74 11.24
C SER A 138 18.94 -4.64 12.09
N ILE A 139 19.64 -4.24 13.14
CA ILE A 139 19.20 -3.18 14.08
C ILE A 139 19.55 -1.78 13.57
N ARG A 140 20.42 -1.67 12.55
CA ARG A 140 20.86 -0.37 12.02
C ARG A 140 19.72 0.33 11.28
N MET A 141 19.40 1.54 11.72
CA MET A 141 18.41 2.41 11.10
C MET A 141 19.11 3.39 10.17
N ASP A 142 19.36 2.95 8.93
CA ASP A 142 19.89 3.82 7.90
C ASP A 142 18.79 4.69 7.30
N LEU A 143 19.18 5.75 6.60
CA LEU A 143 18.24 6.71 6.00
C LEU A 143 17.21 6.04 5.05
N PRO A 144 17.58 5.09 4.16
CA PRO A 144 16.60 4.39 3.32
C PRO A 144 15.58 3.59 4.13
N ARG A 145 16.01 2.88 5.18
CA ARG A 145 15.09 2.12 6.04
C ARG A 145 14.14 3.03 6.79
N THR A 146 14.63 4.16 7.27
CA THR A 146 13.80 5.19 7.92
C THR A 146 12.71 5.70 6.96
N LEU A 147 13.08 6.00 5.70
CA LEU A 147 12.11 6.43 4.68
C LEU A 147 11.12 5.33 4.29
N ALA A 148 11.54 4.06 4.27
CA ALA A 148 10.64 2.95 4.03
C ALA A 148 9.57 2.83 5.15
N TRP A 149 9.97 2.99 6.42
CA TRP A 149 9.01 3.08 7.53
C TRP A 149 8.09 4.29 7.43
N VAL A 150 8.63 5.46 7.07
CA VAL A 150 7.82 6.67 6.83
C VAL A 150 6.80 6.42 5.71
N SER A 151 7.19 5.74 4.62
CA SER A 151 6.28 5.35 3.53
C SER A 151 5.12 4.49 4.04
N VAL A 152 5.41 3.47 4.83
CA VAL A 152 4.38 2.61 5.45
C VAL A 152 3.44 3.44 6.32
N LEU A 153 3.97 4.33 7.17
CA LEU A 153 3.16 5.23 8.01
C LEU A 153 2.27 6.15 7.19
N MET A 154 2.78 6.73 6.10
CA MET A 154 1.99 7.56 5.18
C MET A 154 0.90 6.73 4.47
N GLY A 155 1.19 5.48 4.12
CA GLY A 155 0.21 4.56 3.56
C GLY A 155 -0.93 4.22 4.53
N CYS A 156 -0.61 4.01 5.80
CA CYS A 156 -1.60 3.84 6.87
C CYS A 156 -2.42 5.11 7.09
N ALA A 157 -1.78 6.29 7.14
CA ALA A 157 -2.47 7.57 7.32
C ALA A 157 -3.45 7.84 6.16
N ALA A 158 -3.02 7.63 4.91
CA ALA A 158 -3.88 7.75 3.74
C ALA A 158 -5.09 6.82 3.83
N THR A 159 -4.89 5.58 4.30
CA THR A 159 -5.95 4.58 4.50
C THR A 159 -6.99 5.07 5.50
N VAL A 160 -6.57 5.52 6.68
CA VAL A 160 -7.49 6.03 7.72
C VAL A 160 -8.34 7.19 7.18
N PHE A 161 -7.71 8.15 6.51
CA PHE A 161 -8.40 9.32 5.96
C PHE A 161 -9.34 8.96 4.80
N TRP A 162 -9.03 7.91 4.05
CA TRP A 162 -9.87 7.43 2.95
C TRP A 162 -11.08 6.63 3.44
N VAL A 163 -10.89 5.63 4.30
CA VAL A 163 -11.95 4.66 4.64
C VAL A 163 -13.00 5.24 5.58
N ARG A 164 -12.59 6.12 6.51
CA ARG A 164 -13.48 6.68 7.53
C ARG A 164 -14.69 7.44 6.96
N PRO A 165 -14.53 8.43 6.04
CA PRO A 165 -15.67 9.11 5.44
C PRO A 165 -16.55 8.18 4.60
N LEU A 166 -15.97 7.21 3.88
CA LEU A 166 -16.72 6.27 3.04
C LEU A 166 -17.65 5.38 3.88
N ILE A 167 -17.12 4.80 4.97
CA ILE A 167 -17.90 3.94 5.86
C ILE A 167 -18.99 4.75 6.58
N ARG A 168 -18.67 5.97 7.03
CA ARG A 168 -19.67 6.86 7.64
C ARG A 168 -20.79 7.21 6.67
N ALA A 169 -20.47 7.58 5.44
CA ALA A 169 -21.47 7.87 4.41
C ALA A 169 -22.35 6.64 4.13
N ALA A 170 -21.75 5.44 4.01
CA ALA A 170 -22.49 4.20 3.81
C ALA A 170 -23.46 3.90 4.97
N PHE A 171 -23.04 4.10 6.22
CA PHE A 171 -23.86 3.82 7.41
C PHE A 171 -24.85 4.92 7.78
N GLN A 172 -24.70 6.14 7.24
CA GLN A 172 -25.76 7.16 7.25
C GLN A 172 -26.91 6.75 6.33
N ILE A 173 -26.59 6.21 5.15
CA ILE A 173 -27.59 5.71 4.20
C ILE A 173 -28.31 4.45 4.73
N VAL A 174 -27.63 3.58 5.49
CA VAL A 174 -28.20 2.35 6.07
C VAL A 174 -28.41 2.48 7.58
N PRO A 175 -29.60 2.89 8.04
CA PRO A 175 -29.83 3.14 9.47
C PRO A 175 -29.81 1.85 10.30
N ASP A 176 -30.36 0.76 9.77
CA ASP A 176 -30.57 -0.50 10.49
C ASP A 176 -29.30 -1.37 10.59
N HIS A 177 -29.02 -1.87 11.79
CA HIS A 177 -27.81 -2.63 12.13
C HIS A 177 -27.75 -4.01 11.48
N ILE A 178 -28.86 -4.74 11.41
CA ILE A 178 -28.89 -6.08 10.79
C ILE A 178 -28.58 -5.96 9.31
N ASN A 179 -29.19 -4.98 8.65
CA ASN A 179 -28.92 -4.68 7.26
C ASN A 179 -27.45 -4.31 7.02
N ARG A 180 -26.79 -3.55 7.90
CA ARG A 180 -25.36 -3.19 7.75
C ARG A 180 -24.46 -4.41 7.59
N ILE A 181 -24.68 -5.48 8.35
CA ILE A 181 -23.87 -6.70 8.26
C ILE A 181 -23.99 -7.31 6.87
N ALA A 182 -25.21 -7.39 6.32
CA ALA A 182 -25.43 -7.90 4.97
C ALA A 182 -24.73 -7.05 3.90
N TRP A 183 -24.76 -5.72 4.02
CA TRP A 183 -24.05 -4.82 3.09
C TRP A 183 -22.53 -4.98 3.15
N VAL A 184 -21.97 -5.12 4.36
CA VAL A 184 -20.54 -5.34 4.55
C VAL A 184 -20.13 -6.70 3.99
N ALA A 185 -20.93 -7.75 4.24
CA ALA A 185 -20.70 -9.08 3.68
C ALA A 185 -20.73 -9.04 2.14
N ALA A 186 -21.71 -8.35 1.53
CA ALA A 186 -21.78 -8.20 0.08
C ALA A 186 -20.55 -7.47 -0.49
N ALA A 187 -20.08 -6.40 0.16
CA ALA A 187 -18.87 -5.69 -0.26
C ALA A 187 -17.59 -6.54 -0.11
N LEU A 188 -17.49 -7.36 0.95
CA LEU A 188 -16.39 -8.30 1.14
C LEU A 188 -16.39 -9.42 0.10
N VAL A 189 -17.56 -9.99 -0.22
CA VAL A 189 -17.69 -10.99 -1.30
C VAL A 189 -17.26 -10.37 -2.63
N LEU A 190 -17.71 -9.15 -2.94
CA LEU A 190 -17.28 -8.44 -4.14
C LEU A 190 -15.77 -8.21 -4.17
N PHE A 191 -15.16 -7.86 -3.03
CA PHE A 191 -13.71 -7.73 -2.90
C PHE A 191 -12.98 -9.06 -3.11
N ILE A 192 -13.47 -10.16 -2.55
CA ILE A 192 -12.86 -11.49 -2.75
C ILE A 192 -12.91 -11.89 -4.22
N LEU A 193 -14.06 -11.71 -4.89
CA LEU A 193 -14.20 -11.96 -6.33
C LEU A 193 -13.25 -11.08 -7.15
N PHE A 194 -13.12 -9.81 -6.77
CA PHE A 194 -12.16 -8.89 -7.36
C PHE A 194 -10.72 -9.42 -7.19
N SER A 195 -10.27 -9.72 -5.97
CA SER A 195 -8.91 -10.24 -5.73
C SER A 195 -8.61 -11.52 -6.52
N ILE A 196 -9.55 -12.48 -6.53
CA ILE A 196 -9.40 -13.74 -7.28
C ILE A 196 -9.25 -13.48 -8.78
N SER A 197 -9.97 -12.49 -9.34
CA SER A 197 -9.86 -12.14 -10.77
C SER A 197 -8.47 -11.63 -11.16
N PHE A 198 -7.69 -11.13 -10.20
CA PHE A 198 -6.29 -10.73 -10.37
C PHE A 198 -5.29 -11.84 -9.96
N GLY A 199 -5.77 -13.05 -9.68
CA GLY A 199 -4.93 -14.17 -9.23
C GLY A 199 -4.36 -14.00 -7.82
N ARG A 200 -4.98 -13.14 -7.00
CA ARG A 200 -4.52 -12.81 -5.65
C ARG A 200 -5.53 -13.26 -4.60
N PHE A 201 -5.05 -13.61 -3.40
CA PHE A 201 -5.90 -13.92 -2.26
C PHE A 201 -5.51 -13.05 -1.06
N ASP A 202 -5.95 -11.79 -1.08
CA ASP A 202 -5.58 -10.76 -0.09
C ASP A 202 -6.40 -10.86 1.21
N TRP A 203 -6.40 -12.05 1.85
CA TRP A 203 -7.21 -12.33 3.04
C TRP A 203 -6.85 -11.42 4.24
N VAL A 204 -5.59 -10.99 4.35
CA VAL A 204 -5.14 -10.07 5.40
C VAL A 204 -5.86 -8.72 5.26
N ALA A 205 -5.97 -8.20 4.04
CA ALA A 205 -6.71 -6.96 3.79
C ALA A 205 -8.22 -7.13 4.01
N ALA A 206 -8.80 -8.26 3.58
CA ALA A 206 -10.22 -8.54 3.78
C ALA A 206 -10.59 -8.62 5.27
N SER A 207 -9.78 -9.31 6.07
CA SER A 207 -9.98 -9.43 7.53
C SER A 207 -9.79 -8.10 8.25
N ALA A 208 -8.76 -7.33 7.89
CA ALA A 208 -8.56 -5.97 8.41
C ALA A 208 -9.74 -5.05 8.04
N ALA A 209 -10.26 -5.14 6.81
CA ALA A 209 -11.43 -4.38 6.39
C ALA A 209 -12.68 -4.76 7.20
N ALA A 210 -12.94 -6.05 7.40
CA ALA A 210 -14.08 -6.52 8.18
C ALA A 210 -14.06 -5.95 9.61
N VAL A 211 -12.92 -6.07 10.30
CA VAL A 211 -12.74 -5.56 11.67
C VAL A 211 -12.77 -4.03 11.68
N GLY A 212 -12.08 -3.37 10.76
CA GLY A 212 -12.01 -1.91 10.68
C GLY A 212 -13.36 -1.26 10.39
N ILE A 213 -14.15 -1.84 9.50
CA ILE A 213 -15.53 -1.40 9.22
C ILE A 213 -16.40 -1.59 10.47
N ALA A 214 -16.27 -2.69 11.20
CA ALA A 214 -16.99 -2.90 12.45
C ALA A 214 -16.61 -1.87 13.52
N LEU A 215 -15.31 -1.57 13.68
CA LEU A 215 -14.80 -0.56 14.62
C LEU A 215 -15.34 0.85 14.31
N ILE A 216 -15.39 1.22 13.03
CA ILE A 216 -15.90 2.53 12.59
C ILE A 216 -17.44 2.58 12.65
N GLY A 217 -18.10 1.47 12.35
CA GLY A 217 -19.56 1.34 12.30
C GLY A 217 -20.26 1.22 13.65
N TYR A 218 -19.53 0.85 14.68
CA TYR A 218 -20.01 0.87 16.05
C TYR A 218 -20.28 2.32 16.48
N LYS A 219 -21.54 2.76 16.32
CA LYS A 219 -22.03 4.11 16.62
C LYS A 219 -21.51 4.58 17.98
N ARG A 220 -20.84 5.73 17.99
CA ARG A 220 -20.59 6.53 19.20
C ARG A 220 -20.86 8.00 18.89
N ASP A 221 -22.14 8.31 18.78
CA ASP A 221 -22.65 9.67 18.89
C ASP A 221 -22.48 10.14 20.33
N GLU A 222 -21.29 10.63 20.68
CA GLU A 222 -21.13 11.55 21.80
C GLU A 222 -20.18 12.65 21.33
N ALA A 223 -20.78 13.73 20.81
CA ALA A 223 -20.10 14.95 20.44
C ALA A 223 -19.49 15.58 21.71
N GLY A 224 -18.23 15.26 21.95
CA GLY A 224 -17.41 15.83 23.02
C GLY A 224 -15.97 15.41 22.83
N LEU A 225 -15.03 16.25 23.26
CA LEU A 225 -13.60 15.97 23.37
C LEU A 225 -13.35 14.91 24.46
N SER A 226 -13.99 13.75 24.34
CA SER A 226 -13.92 12.66 25.31
C SER A 226 -12.86 11.64 24.90
N TRP A 227 -12.33 10.89 25.86
CA TRP A 227 -11.40 9.77 25.67
C TRP A 227 -11.90 8.66 24.71
N ARG A 228 -13.19 8.68 24.33
CA ARG A 228 -13.87 7.58 23.64
C ARG A 228 -13.60 7.51 22.12
N PRO A 229 -13.68 8.60 21.32
CA PRO A 229 -13.25 8.61 19.92
C PRO A 229 -11.76 8.31 19.74
N PHE A 230 -10.91 8.76 20.68
CA PHE A 230 -9.48 8.42 20.70
C PHE A 230 -9.24 6.90 20.72
N ARG A 231 -10.02 6.14 21.50
CA ARG A 231 -9.91 4.67 21.53
C ARG A 231 -10.22 4.01 20.19
N GLY A 232 -11.24 4.49 19.46
CA GLY A 232 -11.60 3.91 18.16
C GLY A 232 -10.52 4.12 17.11
N ASP A 233 -9.99 5.34 17.04
CA ASP A 233 -8.91 5.69 16.12
C ASP A 233 -7.59 4.97 16.51
N MET A 234 -7.31 4.82 17.81
CA MET A 234 -6.17 4.04 18.30
C MET A 234 -6.29 2.54 17.94
N LEU A 235 -7.48 1.94 18.11
CA LEU A 235 -7.72 0.54 17.71
C LEU A 235 -7.59 0.35 16.20
N LEU A 236 -8.03 1.32 15.39
CA LEU A 236 -7.84 1.29 13.95
C LEU A 236 -6.35 1.36 13.58
N VAL A 237 -5.58 2.23 14.24
CA VAL A 237 -4.12 2.30 14.03
C VAL A 237 -3.45 0.99 14.44
N LEU A 238 -3.84 0.38 15.57
CA LEU A 238 -3.33 -0.92 16.00
C LEU A 238 -3.68 -2.04 15.01
N LEU A 239 -4.89 -2.01 14.45
CA LEU A 239 -5.32 -2.96 13.42
C LEU A 239 -4.46 -2.82 12.15
N LEU A 240 -4.21 -1.59 11.70
CA LEU A 240 -3.35 -1.35 10.54
C LEU A 240 -1.89 -1.73 10.82
N ALA A 241 -1.38 -1.45 12.02
CA ALA A 241 -0.05 -1.89 12.44
C ALA A 241 0.06 -3.41 12.46
N PHE A 242 -0.97 -4.11 12.96
CA PHE A 242 -1.04 -5.57 12.92
C PHE A 242 -1.06 -6.10 11.49
N GLN A 243 -1.91 -5.52 10.63
CA GLN A 243 -1.96 -5.87 9.20
C GLN A 243 -0.60 -5.69 8.51
N VAL A 244 0.08 -4.57 8.75
CA VAL A 244 1.41 -4.29 8.22
C VAL A 244 2.42 -5.32 8.74
N SER A 245 2.38 -5.64 10.04
CA SER A 245 3.27 -6.64 10.65
C SER A 245 3.10 -8.02 10.01
N VAL A 246 1.85 -8.47 9.81
CA VAL A 246 1.54 -9.71 9.09
C VAL A 246 2.05 -9.65 7.65
N GLY A 247 1.88 -8.51 6.97
CA GLY A 247 2.42 -8.29 5.63
C GLY A 247 3.94 -8.42 5.57
N VAL A 248 4.65 -7.76 6.50
CA VAL A 248 6.11 -7.85 6.62
C VAL A 248 6.55 -9.30 6.78
N TRP A 249 5.91 -10.06 7.68
CA TRP A 249 6.21 -11.47 7.90
C TRP A 249 6.00 -12.33 6.65
N ILE A 250 4.87 -12.17 5.94
CA ILE A 250 4.58 -12.93 4.72
C ILE A 250 5.61 -12.63 3.63
N PHE A 251 5.87 -11.35 3.36
CA PHE A 251 6.76 -10.97 2.25
C PHE A 251 8.24 -11.23 2.54
N ALA A 252 8.64 -11.20 3.81
CA ALA A 252 9.97 -11.63 4.22
C ALA A 252 10.15 -13.14 4.01
N ALA A 253 9.15 -13.96 4.38
CA ALA A 253 9.18 -15.40 4.13
C ALA A 253 9.23 -15.73 2.63
N GLU A 254 8.43 -15.04 1.82
CA GLU A 254 8.44 -15.20 0.35
C GLU A 254 9.81 -14.83 -0.25
N ARG A 255 10.44 -13.76 0.26
CA ARG A 255 11.77 -13.36 -0.18
C ARG A 255 12.83 -14.40 0.20
N SER A 256 12.83 -14.87 1.44
CA SER A 256 13.76 -15.93 1.89
C SER A 256 13.65 -17.19 1.04
N LEU A 257 12.42 -17.61 0.72
CA LEU A 257 12.18 -18.75 -0.16
C LEU A 257 12.71 -18.51 -1.59
N ARG A 258 12.49 -17.32 -2.16
CA ARG A 258 13.06 -16.95 -3.47
C ARG A 258 14.58 -16.96 -3.47
N ASP A 259 15.22 -16.46 -2.41
CA ASP A 259 16.67 -16.43 -2.27
C ASP A 259 17.24 -17.84 -2.12
N GLN A 260 16.57 -18.73 -1.37
CA GLN A 260 16.92 -20.14 -1.25
C GLN A 260 16.82 -20.88 -2.60
N ILE A 261 15.75 -20.65 -3.36
CA ILE A 261 15.59 -21.24 -4.71
C ILE A 261 16.71 -20.74 -5.62
N ARG A 262 17.00 -19.44 -5.64
CA ARG A 262 18.07 -18.86 -6.46
C ARG A 262 19.45 -19.42 -6.09
N TYR A 263 19.70 -19.61 -4.80
CA TYR A 263 20.93 -20.21 -4.33
C TYR A 263 21.03 -21.68 -4.79
N ALA A 264 19.97 -22.46 -4.61
CA ALA A 264 19.91 -23.86 -5.05
C ALA A 264 20.10 -24.01 -6.57
N THR A 265 19.48 -23.16 -7.39
CA THR A 265 19.68 -23.19 -8.85
C THR A 265 21.11 -22.85 -9.23
N THR A 266 21.72 -21.87 -8.55
CA THR A 266 23.12 -21.49 -8.81
C THR A 266 24.08 -22.61 -8.45
N LEU A 267 23.84 -23.33 -7.34
CA LEU A 267 24.62 -24.50 -6.97
C LEU A 267 24.45 -25.65 -7.96
N ALA A 268 23.22 -25.92 -8.40
CA ALA A 268 22.97 -26.96 -9.39
C ALA A 268 23.70 -26.66 -10.72
N ASP A 269 23.65 -25.41 -11.18
CA ASP A 269 24.37 -24.99 -12.39
C ASP A 269 25.90 -25.10 -12.22
N GLN A 270 26.42 -24.76 -11.05
CA GLN A 270 27.84 -24.92 -10.72
C GLN A 270 28.26 -26.38 -10.62
N ASP A 271 27.40 -27.27 -10.13
CA ASP A 271 27.67 -28.71 -10.04
C ASP A 271 27.72 -29.36 -11.43
N VAL A 272 26.78 -29.01 -12.32
CA VAL A 272 26.81 -29.44 -13.73
C VAL A 272 28.09 -28.95 -14.42
N LEU A 273 28.50 -27.70 -14.16
CA LEU A 273 29.76 -27.18 -14.69
C LEU A 273 30.98 -27.90 -14.08
N ALA A 274 30.96 -28.19 -12.79
CA ALA A 274 32.04 -28.90 -12.11
C ALA A 274 32.18 -30.33 -12.63
N GLU A 275 31.07 -31.04 -12.85
CA GLU A 275 31.02 -32.38 -13.45
C GLU A 275 31.53 -32.36 -14.90
N PHE A 276 31.16 -31.35 -15.68
CA PHE A 276 31.71 -31.15 -17.03
C PHE A 276 33.23 -30.94 -17.00
N LEU A 277 33.73 -30.04 -16.14
CA LEU A 277 35.17 -29.76 -16.02
C LEU A 277 35.95 -30.98 -15.49
N LEU A 278 35.35 -31.76 -14.60
CA LEU A 278 35.94 -33.00 -14.09
C LEU A 278 36.06 -34.05 -15.20
N ASN A 279 35.01 -34.23 -16.00
CA ASN A 279 35.04 -35.14 -17.15
C ASN A 279 36.08 -34.70 -18.20
N GLU A 280 36.20 -33.40 -18.47
CA GLU A 280 37.23 -32.88 -19.37
C GLU A 280 38.65 -33.10 -18.81
N ALA A 281 38.85 -32.91 -17.50
CA ALA A 281 40.11 -33.19 -16.83
C ALA A 281 40.46 -34.69 -16.86
N ILE A 282 39.49 -35.58 -16.62
CA ILE A 282 39.66 -37.03 -16.73
C ILE A 282 40.07 -37.40 -18.16
N GLY A 283 39.41 -36.81 -19.18
CA GLY A 283 39.81 -36.98 -20.58
C GLY A 283 41.26 -36.61 -20.82
N LYS A 284 41.67 -35.40 -20.41
CA LYS A 284 43.05 -34.92 -20.56
C LYS A 284 44.08 -35.76 -19.79
N ILE A 285 43.75 -36.21 -18.58
CA ILE A 285 44.60 -37.09 -17.77
C ILE A 285 44.72 -38.47 -18.44
N SER A 286 43.63 -39.01 -19.01
CA SER A 286 43.65 -40.30 -19.68
C SER A 286 44.48 -40.30 -20.97
N GLU A 287 44.58 -39.16 -21.63
CA GLU A 287 45.40 -38.94 -22.84
C GLU A 287 46.85 -38.56 -22.51
N ASP A 288 47.19 -38.34 -21.24
CA ASP A 288 48.55 -37.99 -20.82
C ASP A 288 49.50 -39.17 -20.97
N ARG A 289 50.43 -39.06 -21.92
CA ARG A 289 51.44 -40.08 -22.22
C ARG A 289 52.37 -40.37 -21.05
N PHE A 290 52.57 -39.44 -20.12
CA PHE A 290 53.43 -39.64 -18.97
C PHE A 290 52.80 -40.61 -17.96
N ILE A 291 51.48 -40.52 -17.77
CA ILE A 291 50.70 -41.41 -16.91
C ILE A 291 50.52 -42.77 -17.59
N GLN A 292 50.27 -42.80 -18.91
CA GLN A 292 50.20 -44.05 -19.67
C GLN A 292 51.51 -44.84 -19.69
N ALA A 293 52.66 -44.16 -19.63
CA ALA A 293 53.98 -44.81 -19.62
C ALA A 293 54.40 -45.33 -18.23
N GLN A 294 53.69 -44.95 -17.16
CA GLN A 294 53.95 -45.42 -15.79
C GLN A 294 53.05 -46.59 -15.36
N LEU A 295 52.06 -46.95 -16.17
CA LEU A 295 51.20 -48.14 -16.04
C LEU A 295 51.70 -49.27 -16.94
#